data_AF-A0A563EIH4-F1
#
_entry.id   AF-A0A563EIH4-F1
#
_cell.length_a   1.000
_cell.length_b   1.000
_cell.length_c   1.000
_cell.angle_alpha   90.00
_cell.angle_beta   90.00
_cell.angle_gamma   90.00
#
_symmetry.space_group_name_H-M   'P 1'
#
loop_
_entity.id
_entity.type
_entity.pdbx_description
1 polymer ?
#
loop_
_entity_poly.entity_id
_entity_poly.type
_entity_poly.pdbx_seq_one_letter_code
_entity_poly.pdbx_strand_id
1 'polypeptide(L)'
;MFHLGPFKGRERGQRHGRSRSATAQTLTKVRTVPPCTCVICEDLPPGRDAAIVGHIREHGWSVLRVGGGEFEFAYTVGLWHTFRRPEIVMFGLDGQHMQQWLNASVEVGQPADDEPFRGVIDGFETRFRPVHPDWHDPLFGTLYRVYHQEVPVRQLVWPDKNGQWPWEAESRRQARAWLPVAEHPADGWRLVGELEPGFPFPVGPDSWALTTAAIVDGTRKPLWVLHDEGVFDVLDERRYEADDLRLAYLGEIVRQHPHLEDCASVPDGHTATRQDRWTTAPAGDLDRHRSKKAWETTT
;
A
#
# COMPACT_ATOMS: atom_id res chain seq x y z
N MET A 1 78.89 -23.39 47.67
CA MET A 1 80.26 -22.96 47.28
C MET A 1 80.30 -22.91 45.76
N PHE A 2 81.01 -21.92 45.23
CA PHE A 2 80.93 -21.33 43.89
C PHE A 2 81.46 -22.20 42.72
N HIS A 3 81.19 -21.69 41.49
CA HIS A 3 81.79 -21.92 40.15
C HIS A 3 80.96 -22.77 39.16
N LEU A 4 80.38 -22.24 38.06
CA LEU A 4 80.82 -21.44 36.88
C LEU A 4 81.53 -22.23 35.76
N GLY A 5 80.74 -22.64 34.75
CA GLY A 5 80.97 -22.64 33.27
C GLY A 5 82.25 -23.26 32.65
N PRO A 6 82.44 -23.23 31.30
CA PRO A 6 81.57 -22.72 30.22
C PRO A 6 81.50 -23.59 28.91
N PHE A 7 80.56 -23.21 28.00
CA PHE A 7 80.63 -23.11 26.51
C PHE A 7 81.37 -24.21 25.67
N LYS A 8 80.92 -24.69 24.49
CA LYS A 8 80.39 -23.99 23.29
C LYS A 8 80.04 -25.01 22.18
N GLY A 9 79.02 -24.72 21.36
CA GLY A 9 78.76 -25.34 20.05
C GLY A 9 77.29 -25.21 19.65
N ARG A 10 76.87 -24.11 18.99
CA ARG A 10 76.53 -24.02 17.53
C ARG A 10 75.51 -25.12 17.12
N GLU A 11 74.31 -24.83 16.61
CA GLU A 11 74.00 -23.98 15.45
C GLU A 11 72.54 -23.46 15.43
N ARG A 12 72.35 -22.51 14.50
CA ARG A 12 71.15 -21.80 14.03
C ARG A 12 70.07 -22.80 13.60
N GLY A 13 68.77 -22.56 13.67
CA GLY A 13 67.95 -21.38 13.92
C GLY A 13 66.59 -21.67 13.27
N GLN A 14 65.48 -21.30 13.89
CA GLN A 14 64.20 -21.21 13.19
C GLN A 14 63.21 -20.32 13.93
N ARG A 15 62.65 -19.39 13.16
CA ARG A 15 61.64 -18.40 13.53
C ARG A 15 60.37 -19.10 13.98
N HIS A 16 59.74 -18.68 15.08
CA HIS A 16 58.30 -18.81 15.28
C HIS A 16 57.75 -17.51 15.87
N GLY A 17 56.75 -16.97 15.19
CA GLY A 17 56.16 -15.66 15.41
C GLY A 17 55.42 -15.56 16.73
N ARG A 18 55.47 -14.37 17.33
CA ARG A 18 54.61 -13.97 18.44
C ARG A 18 53.16 -13.89 17.93
N SER A 19 52.34 -14.83 18.34
CA SER A 19 50.88 -14.72 18.32
C SER A 19 50.47 -13.54 19.21
N ARG A 20 49.96 -12.48 18.60
CA ARG A 20 49.21 -11.43 19.31
C ARG A 20 47.76 -11.88 19.37
N SER A 21 47.32 -12.28 20.56
CA SER A 21 45.91 -12.44 20.89
C SER A 21 45.20 -11.08 20.77
N ALA A 22 44.48 -10.89 19.67
CA ALA A 22 43.54 -9.78 19.52
C ALA A 22 42.18 -10.25 20.05
N THR A 23 41.83 -9.80 21.25
CA THR A 23 40.48 -9.92 21.79
C THR A 23 39.56 -9.05 20.93
N ALA A 24 38.78 -9.66 20.05
CA ALA A 24 37.74 -8.97 19.30
C ALA A 24 36.61 -8.60 20.28
N GLN A 25 36.56 -7.32 20.68
CA GLN A 25 35.38 -6.77 21.35
C GLN A 25 34.30 -6.58 20.29
N THR A 26 33.28 -7.44 20.31
CA THR A 26 32.07 -7.25 19.52
C THR A 26 31.33 -6.04 20.05
N LEU A 27 31.47 -4.90 19.39
CA LEU A 27 30.69 -3.70 19.66
C LEU A 27 29.23 -3.98 19.30
N THR A 28 28.39 -4.23 20.31
CA THR A 28 26.93 -4.22 20.16
C THR A 28 26.52 -2.82 19.75
N LYS A 29 26.16 -2.63 18.48
CA LYS A 29 25.70 -1.34 17.96
C LYS A 29 24.36 -1.02 18.63
N VAL A 30 24.38 -0.15 19.64
CA VAL A 30 23.16 0.38 20.26
C VAL A 30 22.39 1.09 19.15
N ARG A 31 21.32 0.48 18.65
CA ARG A 31 20.38 1.13 17.73
C ARG A 31 19.60 2.16 18.54
N THR A 32 20.02 3.42 18.46
CA THR A 32 19.25 4.55 19.00
C THR A 32 17.97 4.69 18.18
N VAL A 33 16.81 4.57 18.83
CA VAL A 33 15.51 4.84 18.22
C VAL A 33 15.45 6.34 17.87
N PRO A 34 15.10 6.73 16.63
CA PRO A 34 15.01 8.14 16.25
C PRO A 34 14.03 8.92 17.15
N PRO A 35 14.30 10.20 17.45
CA PRO A 35 13.33 11.05 18.14
C PRO A 35 12.04 11.20 17.30
N CYS A 36 10.90 11.41 17.96
CA CYS A 36 9.66 11.69 17.24
C CYS A 36 9.59 13.18 16.92
N THR A 37 9.35 13.50 15.66
CA THR A 37 9.18 14.87 15.13
C THR A 37 7.71 15.15 14.78
N CYS A 38 6.77 14.40 15.37
CA CYS A 38 5.37 14.55 15.03
C CYS A 38 4.80 15.90 15.50
N VAL A 39 3.68 16.29 14.90
CA VAL A 39 2.93 17.51 15.23
C VAL A 39 2.64 17.67 16.72
N ILE A 40 2.48 16.57 17.48
CA ILE A 40 2.27 16.63 18.93
C ILE A 40 3.56 16.93 19.69
N CYS A 41 4.68 16.31 19.31
CA CYS A 41 5.97 16.50 19.96
C CYS A 41 6.58 17.88 19.68
N GLU A 42 6.30 18.43 18.50
CA GLU A 42 6.81 19.73 18.06
C GLU A 42 5.81 20.88 18.27
N ASP A 43 4.64 20.58 18.87
CA ASP A 43 3.55 21.55 19.09
C ASP A 43 3.15 22.31 17.82
N LEU A 44 3.12 21.60 16.69
CA LEU A 44 2.75 22.14 15.39
C LEU A 44 1.22 22.12 15.22
N PRO A 45 0.65 23.09 14.47
CA PRO A 45 -0.79 23.11 14.20
C PRO A 45 -1.19 21.88 13.38
N PRO A 46 -2.15 21.05 13.84
CA PRO A 46 -2.50 19.79 13.18
C PRO A 46 -3.34 19.98 11.90
N GLY A 47 -3.83 21.19 11.64
CA GLY A 47 -4.59 21.53 10.43
C GLY A 47 -5.79 20.60 10.22
N ARG A 48 -5.86 19.99 9.03
CA ARG A 48 -6.95 19.07 8.66
C ARG A 48 -6.95 17.76 9.46
N ASP A 49 -5.82 17.41 10.09
CA ASP A 49 -5.65 16.17 10.85
C ASP A 49 -5.94 16.38 12.36
N ALA A 50 -6.59 17.49 12.74
CA ALA A 50 -6.89 17.83 14.13
C ALA A 50 -7.71 16.75 14.89
N ALA A 51 -8.67 16.11 14.23
CA ALA A 51 -9.45 15.03 14.83
C ALA A 51 -8.58 13.79 15.14
N ILE A 52 -7.68 13.43 14.21
CA ILE A 52 -6.72 12.34 14.37
C ILE A 52 -5.81 12.62 15.56
N VAL A 53 -5.26 13.85 15.62
CA VAL A 53 -4.41 14.28 16.74
C VAL A 53 -5.17 14.30 18.07
N GLY A 54 -6.45 14.65 18.07
CA GLY A 54 -7.33 14.54 19.24
C GLY A 54 -7.41 13.10 19.77
N HIS A 55 -7.72 12.14 18.92
CA HIS A 55 -7.76 10.72 19.30
C HIS A 55 -6.40 10.20 19.77
N ILE A 56 -5.30 10.60 19.13
CA ILE A 56 -3.95 10.21 19.57
C ILE A 56 -3.68 10.71 21.00
N ARG A 57 -4.08 11.95 21.34
CA ARG A 57 -3.91 12.49 22.69
C ARG A 57 -4.76 11.77 23.73
N GLU A 58 -5.98 11.38 23.35
CA GLU A 58 -6.95 10.76 24.27
C GLU A 58 -6.68 9.26 24.49
N HIS A 59 -6.35 8.54 23.42
CA HIS A 59 -6.28 7.07 23.43
C HIS A 59 -4.87 6.53 23.13
N GLY A 60 -3.96 7.37 22.65
CA GLY A 60 -2.62 6.97 22.23
C GLY A 60 -2.51 6.64 20.73
N TRP A 61 -3.61 6.40 20.03
CA TRP A 61 -3.65 6.23 18.59
C TRP A 61 -5.03 6.58 18.01
N SER A 62 -5.10 6.72 16.69
CA SER A 62 -6.32 6.79 15.90
C SER A 62 -6.24 5.71 14.82
N VAL A 63 -7.39 5.17 14.40
CA VAL A 63 -7.47 4.34 13.20
C VAL A 63 -8.11 5.16 12.09
N LEU A 64 -7.45 5.21 10.94
CA LEU A 64 -7.95 5.82 9.72
C LEU A 64 -8.42 4.72 8.78
N ARG A 65 -9.55 4.96 8.11
CA ARG A 65 -10.04 4.14 7.00
C ARG A 65 -9.86 4.93 5.72
N VAL A 66 -9.36 4.29 4.68
CA VAL A 66 -9.07 4.90 3.39
C VAL A 66 -9.69 4.03 2.28
N GLY A 67 -10.29 4.71 1.31
CA GLY A 67 -11.00 4.09 0.20
C GLY A 67 -12.45 3.74 0.54
N GLY A 68 -13.02 2.85 -0.28
CA GLY A 68 -14.34 2.24 -0.15
C GLY A 68 -14.52 1.17 -1.23
N GLY A 69 -15.24 0.08 -0.92
CA GLY A 69 -15.39 -1.04 -1.85
C GLY A 69 -14.28 -2.10 -1.71
N GLU A 70 -13.81 -2.65 -2.82
CA GLU A 70 -12.89 -3.82 -2.83
C GLU A 70 -11.46 -3.48 -2.33
N PHE A 71 -11.04 -2.22 -2.47
CA PHE A 71 -9.68 -1.75 -2.12
C PHE A 71 -9.67 -0.88 -0.86
N GLU A 72 -10.62 -1.13 0.03
CA GLU A 72 -10.63 -0.49 1.35
C GLU A 72 -9.46 -0.99 2.21
N PHE A 73 -8.81 -0.05 2.91
CA PHE A 73 -7.80 -0.37 3.91
C PHE A 73 -7.92 0.54 5.13
N ALA A 74 -7.37 0.09 6.24
CA ALA A 74 -7.31 0.88 7.45
C ALA A 74 -5.91 0.82 8.05
N TYR A 75 -5.48 1.90 8.69
CA TYR A 75 -4.19 1.93 9.39
C TYR A 75 -4.23 2.79 10.64
N THR A 76 -3.35 2.46 11.58
CA THR A 76 -3.15 3.25 12.80
C THR A 76 -2.30 4.48 12.54
N VAL A 77 -2.55 5.53 13.32
CA VAL A 77 -1.69 6.70 13.44
C VAL A 77 -1.56 6.99 14.92
N GLY A 78 -0.34 7.04 15.45
CA GLY A 78 -0.07 7.39 16.85
C GLY A 78 0.75 6.36 17.60
N LEU A 79 0.83 5.10 17.12
CA LEU A 79 1.59 4.05 17.80
C LEU A 79 3.07 4.37 17.90
N TRP A 80 3.64 4.99 16.86
CA TRP A 80 5.04 5.43 16.90
C TRP A 80 5.24 6.55 17.92
N HIS A 81 4.28 7.48 18.03
CA HIS A 81 4.34 8.60 18.98
C HIS A 81 4.25 8.10 20.42
N THR A 82 3.22 7.30 20.72
CA THR A 82 2.83 6.92 22.07
C THR A 82 3.65 5.74 22.61
N PHE A 83 3.90 4.73 21.78
CA PHE A 83 4.48 3.45 22.22
C PHE A 83 5.82 3.12 21.58
N ARG A 84 6.28 3.91 20.59
CA ARG A 84 7.46 3.60 19.77
C ARG A 84 7.38 2.25 19.07
N ARG A 85 6.16 1.88 18.68
CA ARG A 85 5.87 0.67 17.91
C ARG A 85 5.56 1.07 16.46
N PRO A 86 5.83 0.18 15.48
CA PRO A 86 5.35 0.37 14.12
C PRO A 86 3.86 0.68 14.06
N GLU A 87 3.46 1.50 13.10
CA GLU A 87 2.05 1.61 12.73
C GLU A 87 1.59 0.29 12.09
N ILE A 88 0.29 0.03 12.15
CA ILE A 88 -0.31 -1.20 11.62
C ILE A 88 -1.26 -0.84 10.49
N VAL A 89 -1.18 -1.55 9.37
CA VAL A 89 -2.15 -1.49 8.26
C VAL A 89 -2.86 -2.81 8.06
N MET A 90 -4.13 -2.78 7.68
CA MET A 90 -4.94 -3.93 7.28
C MET A 90 -5.69 -3.60 5.99
N PHE A 91 -5.80 -4.57 5.08
CA PHE A 91 -6.35 -4.38 3.74
C PHE A 91 -7.51 -5.34 3.45
N GLY A 92 -8.46 -4.92 2.62
CA GLY A 92 -9.28 -5.85 1.84
C GLY A 92 -10.50 -6.42 2.53
N LEU A 93 -10.85 -5.89 3.70
CA LEU A 93 -12.06 -6.23 4.44
C LEU A 93 -12.89 -4.96 4.67
N ASP A 94 -14.10 -5.12 5.17
CA ASP A 94 -14.94 -3.99 5.58
C ASP A 94 -14.21 -3.10 6.61
N GLY A 95 -14.18 -1.79 6.38
CA GLY A 95 -13.41 -0.89 7.23
C GLY A 95 -13.89 -0.78 8.65
N GLN A 96 -15.17 -0.98 8.95
CA GLN A 96 -15.63 -1.00 10.34
C GLN A 96 -15.04 -2.20 11.08
N HIS A 97 -14.99 -3.37 10.46
CA HIS A 97 -14.32 -4.53 11.04
C HIS A 97 -12.80 -4.34 11.13
N MET A 98 -12.15 -3.84 10.08
CA MET A 98 -10.71 -3.55 10.13
C MET A 98 -10.36 -2.58 11.24
N GLN A 99 -11.18 -1.55 11.48
CA GLN A 99 -10.98 -0.64 12.60
C GLN A 99 -11.03 -1.35 13.95
N GLN A 100 -12.00 -2.24 14.15
CA GLN A 100 -12.11 -3.03 15.39
C GLN A 100 -10.92 -3.97 15.57
N TRP A 101 -10.51 -4.67 14.51
CA TRP A 101 -9.37 -5.59 14.54
C TRP A 101 -8.03 -4.89 14.73
N LEU A 102 -7.82 -3.72 14.14
CA LEU A 102 -6.63 -2.91 14.40
C LEU A 102 -6.58 -2.49 15.86
N ASN A 103 -7.68 -2.02 16.45
CA ASN A 103 -7.72 -1.73 17.89
C ASN A 103 -7.41 -2.98 18.73
N ALA A 104 -8.01 -4.13 18.42
CA ALA A 104 -7.72 -5.39 19.10
C ALA A 104 -6.24 -5.79 18.98
N SER A 105 -5.62 -5.56 17.81
CA SER A 105 -4.19 -5.85 17.60
C SER A 105 -3.28 -4.98 18.45
N VAL A 106 -3.66 -3.73 18.75
CA VAL A 106 -2.89 -2.86 19.65
C VAL A 106 -2.92 -3.41 21.08
N GLU A 107 -4.08 -3.89 21.54
CA GLU A 107 -4.27 -4.49 22.87
C GLU A 107 -3.54 -5.83 23.02
N VAL A 108 -3.62 -6.70 22.01
CA VAL A 108 -2.90 -7.98 21.98
C VAL A 108 -1.38 -7.77 21.90
N GLY A 109 -0.95 -6.69 21.24
CA GLY A 109 0.44 -6.34 21.02
C GLY A 109 0.95 -6.70 19.62
N GLN A 110 2.23 -6.43 19.38
CA GLN A 110 2.88 -6.66 18.09
C GLN A 110 4.01 -7.71 18.22
N PRO A 111 3.71 -9.01 18.01
CA PRO A 111 4.72 -10.06 17.95
C PRO A 111 5.77 -9.84 16.85
N ALA A 112 6.72 -10.77 16.75
CA ALA A 112 7.71 -10.72 15.68
C ALA A 112 7.04 -10.88 14.30
N ASP A 113 7.72 -10.38 13.26
CA ASP A 113 7.25 -10.56 11.89
C ASP A 113 7.17 -12.07 11.56
N ASP A 114 6.17 -12.45 10.78
CA ASP A 114 5.81 -13.83 10.40
C ASP A 114 5.40 -14.78 11.54
N GLU A 115 5.41 -14.34 12.81
CA GLU A 115 4.90 -15.11 13.95
C GLU A 115 3.36 -15.13 13.97
N PRO A 116 2.69 -16.30 13.88
CA PRO A 116 1.23 -16.39 13.99
C PRO A 116 0.75 -16.09 15.40
N PHE A 117 -0.31 -15.31 15.54
CA PHE A 117 -0.93 -15.00 16.82
C PHE A 117 -2.45 -14.91 16.72
N ARG A 118 -3.14 -15.01 17.86
CA ARG A 118 -4.62 -15.00 17.97
C ARG A 118 -5.11 -13.81 18.78
N GLY A 119 -6.42 -13.60 18.79
CA GLY A 119 -7.08 -12.58 19.61
C GLY A 119 -7.41 -11.30 18.86
N VAL A 120 -7.11 -11.24 17.56
CA VAL A 120 -7.50 -10.12 16.70
C VAL A 120 -8.78 -10.45 15.94
N ILE A 121 -8.75 -11.49 15.11
CA ILE A 121 -9.94 -12.00 14.38
C ILE A 121 -10.39 -13.28 15.09
N ASP A 122 -11.66 -13.35 15.47
CA ASP A 122 -12.18 -14.50 16.19
C ASP A 122 -12.07 -15.79 15.34
N GLY A 123 -11.58 -16.86 15.96
CA GLY A 123 -11.34 -18.14 15.29
C GLY A 123 -10.11 -18.22 14.38
N PHE A 124 -9.48 -17.09 14.01
CA PHE A 124 -8.36 -17.06 13.05
C PHE A 124 -7.04 -16.61 13.68
N GLU A 125 -5.94 -17.10 13.12
CA GLU A 125 -4.61 -16.56 13.37
C GLU A 125 -4.34 -15.38 12.43
N THR A 126 -3.55 -14.43 12.90
CA THR A 126 -3.03 -13.29 12.12
C THR A 126 -1.51 -13.28 12.18
N ARG A 127 -0.87 -12.54 11.26
CA ARG A 127 0.59 -12.36 11.24
C ARG A 127 0.95 -10.93 10.91
N PHE A 128 2.06 -10.44 11.45
CA PHE A 128 2.65 -9.18 10.98
C PHE A 128 3.66 -9.43 9.87
N ARG A 129 3.67 -8.56 8.86
CA ARG A 129 4.75 -8.47 7.88
C ARG A 129 5.15 -7.01 7.68
N PRO A 130 6.43 -6.68 7.51
CA PRO A 130 6.85 -5.30 7.26
C PRO A 130 6.26 -4.81 5.92
N VAL A 131 5.82 -3.56 5.88
CA VAL A 131 5.44 -2.91 4.63
C VAL A 131 6.69 -2.42 3.92
N HIS A 132 6.77 -2.66 2.60
CA HIS A 132 7.85 -2.20 1.76
C HIS A 132 7.75 -0.68 1.54
N PRO A 133 8.87 0.08 1.53
CA PRO A 133 8.86 1.54 1.40
C PRO A 133 8.08 2.09 0.20
N ASP A 134 8.06 1.39 -0.94
CA ASP A 134 7.30 1.78 -2.14
C ASP A 134 5.81 2.06 -1.89
N TRP A 135 5.23 1.48 -0.83
CA TRP A 135 3.81 1.67 -0.48
C TRP A 135 3.56 2.89 0.40
N HIS A 136 4.60 3.58 0.88
CA HIS A 136 4.45 4.67 1.83
C HIS A 136 3.78 5.91 1.22
N ASP A 137 4.33 6.42 0.12
CA ASP A 137 3.79 7.60 -0.56
C ASP A 137 2.37 7.36 -1.11
N PRO A 138 2.06 6.19 -1.72
CA PRO A 138 0.71 5.86 -2.15
C PRO A 138 -0.32 5.81 -1.04
N LEU A 139 -0.03 5.13 0.08
CA LEU A 139 -1.06 4.76 1.05
C LEU A 139 -1.09 5.63 2.32
N PHE A 140 0.06 6.18 2.72
CA PHE A 140 0.26 6.69 4.08
C PHE A 140 0.52 8.19 4.14
N GLY A 141 -0.07 8.98 3.24
CA GLY A 141 0.08 10.43 3.23
C GLY A 141 -0.26 11.10 4.57
N THR A 142 -1.16 10.52 5.38
CA THR A 142 -1.45 11.05 6.74
C THR A 142 -0.33 10.79 7.73
N LEU A 143 0.38 9.66 7.64
CA LEU A 143 1.56 9.42 8.46
C LEU A 143 2.62 10.50 8.20
N TYR A 144 2.88 10.83 6.92
CA TYR A 144 3.83 11.89 6.58
C TYR A 144 3.43 13.26 7.17
N ARG A 145 2.15 13.63 7.07
CA ARG A 145 1.65 14.90 7.63
C ARG A 145 1.71 14.96 9.15
N VAL A 146 1.50 13.84 9.84
CA VAL A 146 1.51 13.79 11.31
C VAL A 146 2.93 13.67 11.86
N TYR A 147 3.78 12.85 11.24
CA TYR A 147 5.12 12.53 11.77
C TYR A 147 6.25 13.42 11.24
N HIS A 148 6.10 14.00 10.04
CA HIS A 148 7.18 14.69 9.33
C HIS A 148 8.46 13.86 9.14
N GLN A 149 8.35 12.54 9.27
CA GLN A 149 9.38 11.54 9.03
C GLN A 149 8.70 10.24 8.61
N GLU A 150 9.44 9.38 7.91
CA GLU A 150 8.99 8.00 7.72
C GLU A 150 9.01 7.25 9.06
N VAL A 151 7.93 6.55 9.33
CA VAL A 151 7.80 5.66 10.50
C VAL A 151 7.57 4.23 10.01
N PRO A 152 8.05 3.21 10.75
CA PRO A 152 7.86 1.83 10.32
C PRO A 152 6.38 1.46 10.32
N VAL A 153 5.94 0.75 9.28
CA VAL A 153 4.58 0.21 9.15
C VAL A 153 4.65 -1.30 8.97
N ARG A 154 3.74 -2.02 9.64
CA ARG A 154 3.55 -3.46 9.48
C ARG A 154 2.14 -3.77 9.01
N GLN A 155 2.01 -4.65 8.04
CA GLN A 155 0.73 -5.19 7.63
C GLN A 155 0.29 -6.29 8.60
N LEU A 156 -0.95 -6.18 9.11
CA LEU A 156 -1.66 -7.27 9.77
C LEU A 156 -2.30 -8.16 8.70
N VAL A 157 -1.66 -9.29 8.43
CA VAL A 157 -2.09 -10.29 7.44
C VAL A 157 -3.12 -11.23 8.07
N TRP A 158 -4.20 -11.48 7.33
CA TRP A 158 -5.28 -12.38 7.70
C TRP A 158 -5.46 -13.51 6.67
N PRO A 159 -5.82 -14.74 7.08
CA PRO A 159 -6.06 -15.87 6.18
C PRO A 159 -7.50 -15.86 5.63
N ASP A 160 -7.76 -16.65 4.58
CA ASP A 160 -9.11 -16.86 4.09
C ASP A 160 -9.98 -17.66 5.09
N LYS A 161 -11.26 -17.89 4.72
CA LYS A 161 -12.21 -18.65 5.56
C LYS A 161 -11.79 -20.11 5.83
N ASN A 162 -10.88 -20.66 5.04
CA ASN A 162 -10.33 -22.01 5.21
C ASN A 162 -9.01 -22.00 6.00
N GLY A 163 -8.56 -20.84 6.46
CA GLY A 163 -7.29 -20.68 7.16
C GLY A 163 -6.07 -20.61 6.23
N GLN A 164 -6.26 -20.48 4.92
CA GLN A 164 -5.16 -20.39 3.95
C GLN A 164 -4.62 -18.96 3.88
N TRP A 165 -3.30 -18.82 3.90
CA TRP A 165 -2.66 -17.52 3.80
C TRP A 165 -2.71 -16.96 2.37
N PRO A 166 -2.56 -15.64 2.17
CA PRO A 166 -2.62 -15.03 0.83
C PRO A 166 -1.62 -15.61 -0.19
N TRP A 167 -0.46 -16.07 0.28
CA TRP A 167 0.57 -16.72 -0.55
C TRP A 167 0.32 -18.22 -0.80
N GLU A 168 -0.64 -18.83 -0.12
CA GLU A 168 -1.03 -20.24 -0.35
C GLU A 168 -2.24 -20.32 -1.29
N ALA A 169 -3.21 -19.42 -1.10
CA ALA A 169 -4.44 -19.39 -1.89
C ALA A 169 -4.33 -18.55 -3.17
N GLU A 170 -3.18 -17.89 -3.40
CA GLU A 170 -3.03 -16.83 -4.41
C GLU A 170 -4.15 -15.76 -4.33
N SER A 171 -4.63 -15.51 -3.12
CA SER A 171 -5.72 -14.56 -2.87
C SER A 171 -5.25 -13.13 -3.18
N ARG A 172 -6.12 -12.38 -3.85
CA ARG A 172 -5.93 -10.96 -4.20
C ARG A 172 -6.76 -10.02 -3.35
N ARG A 173 -7.42 -10.54 -2.30
CA ARG A 173 -8.33 -9.75 -1.45
C ARG A 173 -7.60 -8.69 -0.65
N GLN A 174 -6.33 -8.89 -0.34
CA GLN A 174 -5.51 -7.93 0.40
C GLN A 174 -4.23 -7.64 -0.37
N ALA A 175 -3.72 -6.42 -0.26
CA ALA A 175 -2.40 -6.09 -0.78
C ALA A 175 -1.32 -6.99 -0.14
N ARG A 176 -0.31 -7.36 -0.91
CA ARG A 176 0.93 -7.96 -0.43
C ARG A 176 1.94 -6.85 -0.21
N ALA A 177 1.66 -5.95 0.73
CA ALA A 177 2.42 -4.71 0.91
C ALA A 177 3.88 -4.94 1.38
N TRP A 178 4.24 -6.19 1.73
CA TRP A 178 5.61 -6.61 1.99
C TRP A 178 6.45 -6.80 0.72
N LEU A 179 5.85 -6.77 -0.47
CA LEU A 179 6.56 -6.79 -1.75
C LEU A 179 6.77 -5.34 -2.24
N PRO A 180 7.84 -5.05 -3.00
CA PRO A 180 7.90 -3.84 -3.82
C PRO A 180 6.65 -3.70 -4.69
N VAL A 181 6.18 -2.46 -4.93
CA VAL A 181 4.96 -2.22 -5.73
C VAL A 181 5.10 -2.86 -7.12
N ALA A 182 6.27 -2.73 -7.75
CA ALA A 182 6.55 -3.30 -9.07
C ALA A 182 6.54 -4.85 -9.11
N GLU A 183 6.75 -5.51 -7.96
CA GLU A 183 6.74 -6.97 -7.81
C GLU A 183 5.38 -7.49 -7.32
N HIS A 184 4.46 -6.61 -6.92
CA HIS A 184 3.10 -6.99 -6.58
C HIS A 184 2.38 -7.57 -7.82
N PRO A 185 1.50 -8.57 -7.65
CA PRO A 185 0.60 -9.02 -8.71
C PRO A 185 -0.11 -7.83 -9.40
N ALA A 186 -0.24 -7.90 -10.73
CA ALA A 186 -0.93 -6.88 -11.52
C ALA A 186 -2.46 -6.96 -11.31
N ASP A 187 -2.91 -6.40 -10.20
CA ASP A 187 -4.30 -6.26 -9.79
C ASP A 187 -4.55 -4.85 -9.22
N GLY A 188 -5.78 -4.59 -8.76
CA GLY A 188 -6.16 -3.26 -8.28
C GLY A 188 -5.30 -2.74 -7.13
N TRP A 189 -4.73 -3.59 -6.27
CA TRP A 189 -3.82 -3.14 -5.20
C TRP A 189 -2.53 -2.59 -5.77
N ARG A 190 -1.95 -3.24 -6.80
CA ARG A 190 -0.80 -2.69 -7.51
C ARG A 190 -1.16 -1.39 -8.22
N LEU A 191 -2.35 -1.29 -8.83
CA LEU A 191 -2.80 -0.06 -9.47
C LEU A 191 -2.88 1.09 -8.47
N VAL A 192 -3.45 0.86 -7.29
CA VAL A 192 -3.48 1.82 -6.17
C VAL A 192 -2.05 2.23 -5.80
N GLY A 193 -1.17 1.26 -5.58
CA GLY A 193 0.24 1.52 -5.26
C GLY A 193 1.02 2.29 -6.33
N GLU A 194 0.68 2.13 -7.61
CA GLU A 194 1.36 2.84 -8.70
C GLU A 194 0.75 4.22 -9.02
N LEU A 195 -0.56 4.40 -8.83
CA LEU A 195 -1.30 5.53 -9.42
C LEU A 195 -2.09 6.39 -8.44
N GLU A 196 -2.37 5.96 -7.21
CA GLU A 196 -3.19 6.74 -6.27
C GLU A 196 -2.63 8.16 -6.02
N PRO A 197 -1.30 8.38 -5.89
CA PRO A 197 -0.74 9.72 -5.87
C PRO A 197 -0.96 10.47 -7.19
N GLY A 198 -1.96 11.37 -7.20
CA GLY A 198 -2.22 12.24 -8.34
C GLY A 198 -3.01 11.57 -9.46
N PHE A 199 -3.76 10.49 -9.17
CA PHE A 199 -4.71 9.94 -10.13
C PHE A 199 -5.68 11.05 -10.62
N PRO A 200 -5.89 11.21 -11.94
CA PRO A 200 -6.50 12.42 -12.48
C PRO A 200 -8.03 12.45 -12.40
N PHE A 201 -8.68 11.30 -12.18
CA PHE A 201 -10.14 11.15 -12.14
C PHE A 201 -10.70 11.37 -10.72
N PRO A 202 -12.01 11.69 -10.59
CA PRO A 202 -12.67 11.89 -9.28
C PRO A 202 -12.93 10.58 -8.50
N VAL A 203 -12.36 9.46 -8.94
CA VAL A 203 -12.48 8.12 -8.35
C VAL A 203 -11.09 7.47 -8.27
N GLY A 204 -10.91 6.38 -7.53
CA GLY A 204 -9.61 5.69 -7.43
C GLY A 204 -9.21 4.95 -8.72
N PRO A 205 -7.90 4.67 -8.94
CA PRO A 205 -7.41 3.91 -10.11
C PRO A 205 -7.93 2.47 -10.20
N ASP A 206 -8.46 1.96 -9.10
CA ASP A 206 -9.10 0.67 -8.91
C ASP A 206 -10.61 0.67 -9.22
N SER A 207 -11.18 1.81 -9.60
CA SER A 207 -12.59 1.89 -9.98
C SER A 207 -12.84 1.11 -11.27
N TRP A 208 -13.92 0.32 -11.30
CA TRP A 208 -14.32 -0.38 -12.52
C TRP A 208 -14.74 0.61 -13.61
N ALA A 209 -14.32 0.30 -14.83
CA ALA A 209 -14.77 0.96 -16.04
C ALA A 209 -15.21 -0.07 -17.08
N LEU A 210 -16.33 0.19 -17.75
CA LEU A 210 -16.72 -0.56 -18.93
C LEU A 210 -15.84 -0.13 -20.11
N THR A 211 -15.19 -1.08 -20.75
CA THR A 211 -14.28 -0.81 -21.87
C THR A 211 -14.28 -1.97 -22.85
N THR A 212 -13.30 -2.03 -23.74
CA THR A 212 -13.08 -3.15 -24.67
C THR A 212 -11.72 -3.80 -24.45
N ALA A 213 -11.59 -5.09 -24.78
CA ALA A 213 -10.29 -5.76 -24.79
C ALA A 213 -9.28 -5.01 -25.68
N ALA A 214 -9.71 -4.55 -26.85
CA ALA A 214 -8.86 -3.82 -27.78
C ALA A 214 -8.29 -2.50 -27.21
N ILE A 215 -9.03 -1.79 -26.36
CA ILE A 215 -8.53 -0.60 -25.66
C ILE A 215 -7.48 -1.01 -24.64
N VAL A 216 -7.75 -2.02 -23.81
CA VAL A 216 -6.80 -2.38 -22.75
C VAL A 216 -5.51 -2.96 -23.33
N ASP A 217 -5.61 -3.73 -24.42
CA ASP A 217 -4.44 -4.23 -25.15
C ASP A 217 -3.70 -3.12 -25.95
N GLY A 218 -4.23 -1.89 -25.95
CA GLY A 218 -3.62 -0.74 -26.64
C GLY A 218 -3.75 -0.74 -28.15
N THR A 219 -4.50 -1.69 -28.73
CA THR A 219 -4.70 -1.81 -30.18
C THR A 219 -5.67 -0.75 -30.73
N ARG A 220 -6.53 -0.20 -29.87
CA ARG A 220 -7.45 0.90 -30.16
C ARG A 220 -7.33 1.99 -29.12
N LYS A 221 -7.67 3.23 -29.52
CA LYS A 221 -7.62 4.39 -28.63
C LYS A 221 -9.02 4.72 -28.11
N PRO A 222 -9.16 5.09 -26.83
CA PRO A 222 -10.37 5.71 -26.32
C PRO A 222 -10.70 6.98 -27.10
N LEU A 223 -11.94 7.07 -27.57
CA LEU A 223 -12.47 8.25 -28.25
C LEU A 223 -13.71 8.80 -27.53
N TRP A 224 -14.20 8.08 -26.53
CA TRP A 224 -15.36 8.48 -25.76
C TRP A 224 -15.31 7.98 -24.33
N VAL A 225 -15.73 8.87 -23.43
CA VAL A 225 -15.91 8.57 -22.03
C VAL A 225 -17.31 8.96 -21.62
N LEU A 226 -18.00 8.11 -20.87
CA LEU A 226 -19.19 8.47 -20.09
C LEU A 226 -18.83 8.39 -18.61
N HIS A 227 -19.25 9.38 -17.84
CA HIS A 227 -19.26 9.34 -16.38
C HIS A 227 -20.70 9.45 -15.94
N ASP A 228 -21.22 8.42 -15.30
CA ASP A 228 -22.61 8.35 -14.85
C ASP A 228 -22.69 7.52 -13.56
N GLU A 229 -23.37 8.06 -12.54
CA GLU A 229 -23.54 7.43 -11.23
C GLU A 229 -22.21 6.95 -10.59
N GLY A 230 -21.13 7.70 -10.81
CA GLY A 230 -19.80 7.40 -10.26
C GLY A 230 -19.03 6.25 -10.94
N VAL A 231 -19.56 5.69 -12.05
CA VAL A 231 -18.84 4.72 -12.90
C VAL A 231 -18.46 5.35 -14.24
N PHE A 232 -17.50 4.71 -14.91
CA PHE A 232 -16.96 5.20 -16.17
C PHE A 232 -17.12 4.17 -17.29
N ASP A 233 -17.57 4.61 -18.46
CA ASP A 233 -17.42 3.84 -19.69
C ASP A 233 -16.33 4.51 -20.53
N VAL A 234 -15.31 3.75 -20.94
CA VAL A 234 -14.19 4.25 -21.74
C VAL A 234 -14.13 3.43 -23.02
N LEU A 235 -14.64 4.00 -24.12
CA LEU A 235 -14.93 3.29 -25.36
C LEU A 235 -14.28 3.95 -26.59
N ASP A 236 -14.08 3.15 -27.63
CA ASP A 236 -13.60 3.57 -28.95
C ASP A 236 -14.79 3.93 -29.86
N GLU A 237 -14.58 4.08 -31.17
CA GLU A 237 -15.65 4.44 -32.09
C GLU A 237 -16.79 3.41 -32.18
N ARG A 238 -16.56 2.15 -31.79
CA ARG A 238 -17.56 1.08 -31.83
C ARG A 238 -18.61 1.21 -30.72
N ARG A 239 -18.28 1.93 -29.64
CA ARG A 239 -19.15 2.10 -28.46
C ARG A 239 -19.67 0.74 -27.96
N TYR A 240 -20.95 0.70 -27.59
CA TYR A 240 -21.65 -0.48 -27.07
C TYR A 240 -21.92 -1.57 -28.11
N GLU A 241 -21.59 -1.35 -29.39
CA GLU A 241 -21.72 -2.35 -30.45
C GLU A 241 -20.44 -3.21 -30.58
N ALA A 242 -19.42 -2.93 -29.75
CA ALA A 242 -18.22 -3.75 -29.68
C ALA A 242 -18.55 -5.18 -29.19
N ASP A 243 -17.95 -6.17 -29.84
CA ASP A 243 -18.09 -7.59 -29.52
C ASP A 243 -17.11 -8.06 -28.43
N ASP A 244 -16.22 -7.17 -27.97
CA ASP A 244 -15.19 -7.40 -26.97
C ASP A 244 -15.33 -6.50 -25.73
N LEU A 245 -16.56 -6.10 -25.38
CA LEU A 245 -16.85 -5.36 -24.16
C LEU A 245 -16.41 -6.16 -22.91
N ARG A 246 -15.78 -5.47 -21.96
CA ARG A 246 -15.30 -6.03 -20.70
C ARG A 246 -15.23 -4.97 -19.61
N LEU A 247 -15.18 -5.40 -18.36
CA LEU A 247 -14.80 -4.54 -17.25
C LEU A 247 -13.28 -4.57 -17.07
N ALA A 248 -12.68 -3.40 -16.82
CA ALA A 248 -11.28 -3.25 -16.44
C ALA A 248 -11.14 -2.13 -15.41
N TYR A 249 -10.02 -2.10 -14.68
CA TYR A 249 -9.76 -1.00 -13.77
C TYR A 249 -9.42 0.27 -14.55
N LEU A 250 -10.03 1.40 -14.19
CA LEU A 250 -9.83 2.67 -14.88
C LEU A 250 -8.36 3.09 -14.92
N GLY A 251 -7.61 2.84 -13.84
CA GLY A 251 -6.18 3.09 -13.78
C GLY A 251 -5.35 2.26 -14.76
N GLU A 252 -5.79 1.04 -15.08
CA GLU A 252 -5.16 0.23 -16.14
C GLU A 252 -5.33 0.91 -17.50
N ILE A 253 -6.53 1.41 -17.78
CA ILE A 253 -6.84 2.10 -19.03
C ILE A 253 -6.06 3.42 -19.11
N VAL A 254 -6.00 4.19 -18.03
CA VAL A 254 -5.24 5.46 -17.97
C VAL A 254 -3.74 5.24 -18.16
N ARG A 255 -3.16 4.19 -17.55
CA ARG A 255 -1.75 3.84 -17.76
C ARG A 255 -1.46 3.53 -19.22
N GLN A 256 -2.34 2.77 -19.87
CA GLN A 256 -2.21 2.43 -21.29
C GLN A 256 -2.47 3.64 -22.20
N HIS A 257 -3.34 4.56 -21.79
CA HIS A 257 -3.80 5.72 -22.54
C HIS A 257 -3.71 7.02 -21.72
N PRO A 258 -2.50 7.57 -21.48
CA PRO A 258 -2.32 8.73 -20.58
C PRO A 258 -3.09 10.00 -21.01
N HIS A 259 -3.44 10.12 -22.30
CA HIS A 259 -4.25 11.21 -22.84
C HIS A 259 -5.69 11.28 -22.31
N LEU A 260 -6.12 10.30 -21.50
CA LEU A 260 -7.39 10.35 -20.78
C LEU A 260 -7.35 11.38 -19.64
N GLU A 261 -6.17 11.78 -19.16
CA GLU A 261 -6.01 12.90 -18.21
C GLU A 261 -6.71 14.18 -18.69
N ASP A 262 -6.66 14.44 -19.99
CA ASP A 262 -7.27 15.63 -20.62
C ASP A 262 -8.80 15.68 -20.48
N CYS A 263 -9.45 14.56 -20.19
CA CYS A 263 -10.91 14.47 -19.97
C CYS A 263 -11.29 13.98 -18.57
N ALA A 264 -10.34 13.86 -17.64
CA ALA A 264 -10.61 13.30 -16.31
C ALA A 264 -11.59 14.14 -15.46
N SER A 265 -11.77 15.41 -15.83
CA SER A 265 -12.73 16.33 -15.20
C SER A 265 -14.15 16.25 -15.77
N VAL A 266 -14.48 15.24 -16.60
CA VAL A 266 -15.84 15.03 -17.11
C VAL A 266 -16.84 14.91 -15.94
N PRO A 267 -17.87 15.78 -15.87
CA PRO A 267 -18.83 15.75 -14.75
C PRO A 267 -19.67 14.47 -14.77
N ASP A 268 -20.25 14.13 -13.62
CA ASP A 268 -21.25 13.08 -13.53
C ASP A 268 -22.46 13.39 -14.44
N GLY A 269 -23.04 12.37 -15.06
CA GLY A 269 -24.09 12.48 -16.07
C GLY A 269 -23.65 13.09 -17.40
N HIS A 270 -22.34 13.16 -17.69
CA HIS A 270 -21.81 13.73 -18.93
C HIS A 270 -20.95 12.74 -19.72
N THR A 271 -20.83 13.04 -21.00
CA THR A 271 -19.89 12.38 -21.90
C THR A 271 -18.76 13.32 -22.28
N ALA A 272 -17.59 12.76 -22.54
CA ALA A 272 -16.49 13.41 -23.22
C ALA A 272 -16.23 12.68 -24.54
N THR A 273 -16.17 13.40 -25.65
CA THR A 273 -15.82 12.83 -26.97
C THR A 273 -14.55 13.47 -27.50
N ARG A 274 -13.66 12.65 -28.05
CA ARG A 274 -12.39 13.08 -28.64
C ARG A 274 -12.47 13.09 -30.16
N GLN A 275 -12.23 14.26 -30.74
CA GLN A 275 -11.81 14.41 -32.13
C GLN A 275 -10.35 14.87 -32.12
N ASP A 276 -10.08 16.15 -32.40
CA ASP A 276 -8.75 16.74 -32.19
C ASP A 276 -8.51 17.08 -30.70
N ARG A 277 -9.57 17.45 -29.99
CA ARG A 277 -9.60 17.71 -28.55
C ARG A 277 -10.81 17.05 -27.90
N TRP A 278 -10.76 16.87 -26.59
CA TRP A 278 -11.92 16.44 -25.82
C TRP A 278 -12.96 17.55 -25.75
N THR A 279 -14.22 17.17 -25.89
CA THR A 279 -15.37 18.05 -25.74
C THR A 279 -16.40 17.35 -24.87
N THR A 280 -16.94 18.07 -23.89
CA THR A 280 -17.91 17.54 -22.93
C THR A 280 -19.34 17.94 -23.31
N ALA A 281 -20.28 17.04 -23.10
CA ALA A 281 -21.71 17.28 -23.31
C ALA A 281 -22.54 16.43 -22.33
N PRO A 282 -23.75 16.88 -21.94
CA PRO A 282 -24.65 16.05 -21.14
C PRO A 282 -24.91 14.70 -21.81
N ALA A 283 -24.90 13.62 -21.03
CA ALA A 283 -25.21 12.30 -21.56
C ALA A 283 -26.68 12.22 -21.99
N GLY A 284 -26.94 11.57 -23.13
CA GLY A 284 -28.29 11.29 -23.59
C GLY A 284 -28.90 10.08 -22.91
N ASP A 285 -30.23 10.00 -22.86
CA ASP A 285 -30.93 8.87 -22.23
C ASP A 285 -30.62 7.52 -22.89
N LEU A 286 -30.37 7.53 -24.21
CA LEU A 286 -29.95 6.33 -24.94
C LEU A 286 -28.57 5.83 -24.50
N ASP A 287 -27.62 6.73 -24.24
CA ASP A 287 -26.28 6.37 -23.80
C ASP A 287 -26.31 5.76 -22.40
N ARG A 288 -27.05 6.38 -21.47
CA ARG A 288 -27.28 5.84 -20.12
C ARG A 288 -27.95 4.47 -20.16
N HIS A 289 -28.98 4.32 -21.00
CA HIS A 289 -29.67 3.03 -21.16
C HIS A 289 -28.73 1.93 -21.69
N ARG A 290 -27.91 2.25 -22.69
CA ARG A 290 -26.95 1.31 -23.27
C ARG A 290 -25.83 0.96 -22.29
N SER A 291 -25.31 1.94 -21.55
CA SER A 291 -24.34 1.75 -20.47
C SER A 291 -24.88 0.73 -19.47
N LYS A 292 -26.04 1.02 -18.88
CA LYS A 292 -26.69 0.14 -17.91
C LYS A 292 -26.83 -1.30 -18.42
N LYS A 293 -27.34 -1.48 -19.64
CA LYS A 293 -27.48 -2.80 -20.25
C LYS A 293 -26.13 -3.51 -20.43
N ALA A 294 -25.10 -2.79 -20.86
CA ALA A 294 -23.78 -3.37 -21.08
C ALA A 294 -23.12 -3.80 -19.76
N TRP A 295 -23.23 -2.99 -18.71
CA TRP A 295 -22.81 -3.36 -17.36
C TRP A 295 -23.53 -4.62 -16.87
N GLU A 296 -24.85 -4.71 -17.03
CA GLU A 296 -25.63 -5.91 -16.68
C GLU A 296 -25.18 -7.19 -17.42
N THR A 297 -24.71 -7.09 -18.66
CA THR A 297 -24.26 -8.25 -19.45
C THR A 297 -22.80 -8.63 -19.26
N THR A 298 -21.98 -7.73 -18.72
CA THR A 298 -20.52 -7.91 -18.58
C THR A 298 -20.12 -8.35 -17.16
N THR A 299 -21.03 -8.23 -16.20
CA THR A 299 -20.88 -8.65 -14.80
C THR A 299 -21.40 -10.08 -14.60
#